data_AF-A0A136HQZ3-F1
#
_entry.id   AF-A0A136HQZ3-F1
#
_cell.length_a   1.000
_cell.length_b   1.000
_cell.length_c   1.000
_cell.angle_alpha   90.00
_cell.angle_beta   90.00
_cell.angle_gamma   90.00
#
_symmetry.space_group_name_H-M   'P 1'
#
loop_
_entity.id
_entity.type
_entity.pdbx_description
1 polymer ?
#
loop_
_entity_poly.entity_id
_entity_poly.type
_entity_poly.pdbx_seq_one_letter_code
_entity_poly.pdbx_strand_id
1 'polypeptide(L)'
;MTALPWLPDLEQCTQLPISRIALDRRLTMLSEHDSEQLSKIEAVFNPIIDQHISLTDKDFITQWKATVQQVESPRMLALINDQMELKTLLAALRCRAGGLEDPSQFYGAGRWVQLIKKHWFEPGFGLDRVCPQLLQLQRLMAKEKPMLVEDYYNQQLWTRLRQAEHCVQFSFEALACFVLRWSIAERCLRYDGDKAVDTFNRSRSALLDRSGLNQQLLQGNR
;
A
#
# COMPACT_ATOMS: atom_id res chain seq x y z
N MET A 1 -10.99 31.65 1.01
CA MET A 1 -10.59 30.26 0.72
C MET A 1 -9.08 30.23 0.55
N THR A 2 -8.35 29.71 1.53
CA THR A 2 -6.90 29.54 1.43
C THR A 2 -6.64 28.26 0.65
N ALA A 3 -5.94 28.37 -0.48
CA ALA A 3 -5.57 27.21 -1.29
C ALA A 3 -4.79 26.17 -0.47
N LEU A 4 -4.85 24.89 -0.89
CA LEU A 4 -3.97 23.85 -0.36
C LEU A 4 -2.51 24.28 -0.56
N PRO A 5 -1.64 24.08 0.44
CA PRO A 5 -0.25 24.50 0.31
C PRO A 5 0.43 23.66 -0.77
N TRP A 6 1.49 24.20 -1.36
CA TRP A 6 2.30 23.40 -2.26
C TRP A 6 3.09 22.33 -1.50
N LEU A 7 3.14 21.12 -2.04
CA LEU A 7 4.00 20.02 -1.57
C LEU A 7 5.16 19.82 -2.57
N PRO A 8 6.43 19.86 -2.12
CA PRO A 8 7.59 19.61 -2.96
C PRO A 8 7.62 18.17 -3.50
N ASP A 9 8.61 17.82 -4.30
CA ASP A 9 8.83 16.41 -4.64
C ASP A 9 9.18 15.60 -3.39
N LEU A 10 8.82 14.31 -3.36
CA LEU A 10 8.93 13.48 -2.15
C LEU A 10 10.34 13.48 -1.56
N GLU A 11 11.36 13.42 -2.41
CA GLU A 11 12.78 13.44 -2.02
C GLU A 11 13.23 14.77 -1.39
N GLN A 12 12.48 15.85 -1.64
CA GLN A 12 12.74 17.20 -1.14
C GLN A 12 11.88 17.54 0.09
N CYS A 13 10.95 16.66 0.48
CA CYS A 13 10.13 16.84 1.68
C CYS A 13 11.01 16.67 2.93
N THR A 14 11.44 17.78 3.52
CA THR A 14 12.16 17.80 4.82
C THR A 14 11.24 18.17 5.99
N GLN A 15 10.10 18.80 5.70
CA GLN A 15 9.06 19.15 6.66
C GLN A 15 7.69 19.18 5.98
N LEU A 16 6.62 18.98 6.75
CA LEU A 16 5.25 19.08 6.25
C LEU A 16 4.81 20.55 6.19
N PRO A 17 4.12 20.99 5.12
CA PRO A 17 3.73 22.39 4.94
C PRO A 17 2.63 22.83 5.93
N ILE A 18 1.87 21.88 6.46
CA ILE A 18 0.88 22.07 7.53
C ILE A 18 0.88 20.83 8.42
N SER A 19 0.57 21.00 9.70
CA SER A 19 0.38 19.89 10.64
C SER A 19 -0.89 19.09 10.34
N ARG A 20 -0.98 17.85 10.84
CA ARG A 20 -2.20 17.02 10.71
C ARG A 20 -3.43 17.76 11.22
N ILE A 21 -3.33 18.37 12.39
CA ILE A 21 -4.42 19.15 13.01
C ILE A 21 -4.89 20.28 12.10
N ALA A 22 -3.97 20.99 11.44
CA ALA A 22 -4.32 22.07 10.52
C ALA A 22 -4.92 21.55 9.21
N LEU A 23 -4.50 20.37 8.74
CA LEU A 23 -5.11 19.69 7.60
C LEU A 23 -6.54 19.25 7.93
N ASP A 24 -6.74 18.56 9.05
CA ASP A 24 -8.05 18.07 9.48
C ASP A 24 -9.06 19.23 9.64
N ARG A 25 -8.63 20.37 10.21
CA ARG A 25 -9.44 21.60 10.28
C ARG A 25 -9.85 22.18 8.92
N ARG A 26 -9.09 21.92 7.85
CA ARG A 26 -9.47 22.32 6.49
C ARG A 26 -10.44 21.30 5.89
N LEU A 27 -10.25 20.02 6.20
CA LEU A 27 -11.11 18.94 5.75
C LEU A 27 -12.52 19.00 6.37
N THR A 28 -12.72 19.67 7.50
CA THR A 28 -14.07 19.94 8.05
C THR A 28 -14.95 20.80 7.13
N MET A 29 -14.39 21.42 6.09
CA MET A 29 -15.16 22.16 5.08
C MET A 29 -15.73 21.25 3.98
N LEU A 30 -15.36 19.97 3.95
CA LEU A 30 -15.94 19.01 3.03
C LEU A 30 -17.40 18.74 3.37
N SER A 31 -18.18 18.37 2.37
CA SER A 31 -19.49 17.76 2.61
C SER A 31 -19.31 16.45 3.39
N GLU A 32 -20.35 16.03 4.11
CA GLU A 32 -20.35 14.73 4.79
C GLU A 32 -20.03 13.59 3.80
N HIS A 33 -20.62 13.66 2.61
CA HIS A 33 -20.36 12.74 1.50
C HIS A 33 -18.89 12.68 1.08
N ASP A 34 -18.27 13.84 0.81
CA ASP A 34 -16.87 13.90 0.39
C ASP A 34 -15.93 13.45 1.50
N SER A 35 -16.25 13.77 2.76
CA SER A 35 -15.50 13.32 3.94
C SER A 35 -15.52 11.79 4.04
N GLU A 36 -16.68 11.15 3.84
CA GLU A 36 -16.80 9.70 3.81
C GLU A 36 -16.02 9.08 2.64
N GLN A 37 -16.14 9.64 1.43
CA GLN A 37 -15.40 9.17 0.27
C GLN A 37 -13.89 9.27 0.49
N LEU A 38 -13.41 10.37 1.09
CA LEU A 38 -12.00 10.56 1.42
C LEU A 38 -11.51 9.54 2.44
N SER A 39 -12.28 9.30 3.50
CA SER A 39 -11.94 8.30 4.52
C SER A 39 -11.80 6.89 3.94
N LYS A 40 -12.73 6.48 3.06
CA LYS A 40 -12.67 5.19 2.35
C LYS A 40 -11.41 5.09 1.49
N ILE A 41 -11.06 6.15 0.77
CA ILE A 41 -9.86 6.21 -0.06
C ILE A 41 -8.60 6.14 0.82
N GLU A 42 -8.49 6.94 1.87
CA GLU A 42 -7.34 6.93 2.78
C GLU A 42 -7.11 5.56 3.41
N ALA A 43 -8.18 4.86 3.83
CA ALA A 43 -8.09 3.51 4.40
C ALA A 43 -7.45 2.49 3.45
N VAL A 44 -7.65 2.64 2.13
CA VAL A 44 -7.06 1.74 1.13
C VAL A 44 -5.57 2.02 0.91
N PHE A 45 -5.16 3.29 0.91
CA PHE A 45 -3.77 3.68 0.68
C PHE A 45 -2.90 3.53 1.93
N ASN A 46 -3.45 3.84 3.10
CA ASN A 46 -2.78 3.85 4.39
C ASN A 46 -3.49 2.91 5.37
N PRO A 47 -3.46 1.59 5.12
CA PRO A 47 -4.09 0.63 6.02
C PRO A 47 -3.44 0.69 7.41
N ILE A 48 -4.26 0.70 8.45
CA ILE A 48 -3.78 0.64 9.83
C ILE A 48 -3.22 -0.77 10.06
N ILE A 49 -1.90 -0.89 10.14
CA ILE A 49 -1.19 -2.19 10.18
C ILE A 49 -1.78 -3.11 11.26
N ASP A 50 -2.10 -2.58 12.43
CA ASP A 50 -2.67 -3.33 13.56
C ASP A 50 -4.01 -4.00 13.23
N GLN A 51 -4.81 -3.42 12.31
CA GLN A 51 -6.08 -3.99 11.87
C GLN A 51 -5.90 -5.14 10.87
N HIS A 52 -4.75 -5.24 10.22
CA HIS A 52 -4.48 -6.21 9.16
C HIS A 52 -3.47 -7.29 9.56
N ILE A 53 -2.75 -7.11 10.66
CA ILE A 53 -1.73 -8.05 11.15
C ILE A 53 -2.30 -9.46 11.39
N SER A 54 -3.60 -9.53 11.66
CA SER A 54 -4.38 -10.74 11.91
C SER A 54 -5.28 -11.11 10.72
N LEU A 55 -5.09 -10.59 9.52
CA LEU A 55 -5.87 -11.04 8.36
C LEU A 55 -5.10 -12.10 7.59
N THR A 56 -5.82 -13.04 6.98
CA THR A 56 -5.24 -13.83 5.89
C THR A 56 -5.17 -12.97 4.63
N ASP A 57 -4.30 -13.31 3.68
CA ASP A 57 -4.24 -12.59 2.39
C ASP A 57 -5.60 -12.58 1.68
N LYS A 58 -6.36 -13.68 1.78
CA LYS A 58 -7.72 -13.80 1.24
C LYS A 58 -8.68 -12.81 1.90
N ASP A 59 -8.65 -12.70 3.22
CA ASP A 59 -9.53 -11.79 3.97
C ASP A 59 -9.17 -10.34 3.69
N PHE A 60 -7.87 -10.03 3.64
CA PHE A 60 -7.37 -8.71 3.27
C PHE A 60 -7.88 -8.27 1.89
N ILE A 61 -7.77 -9.16 0.89
CA ILE A 61 -8.25 -8.88 -0.47
C ILE A 61 -9.77 -8.74 -0.51
N THR A 62 -10.49 -9.52 0.29
CA THR A 62 -11.96 -9.44 0.38
C THR A 62 -12.38 -8.09 0.95
N GLN A 63 -11.75 -7.66 2.05
CA GLN A 63 -12.00 -6.36 2.66
C GLN A 63 -11.65 -5.21 1.70
N TRP A 64 -10.48 -5.29 1.05
CA TRP A 64 -10.06 -4.31 0.05
C TRP A 64 -11.09 -4.18 -1.08
N LYS A 65 -11.57 -5.29 -1.64
CA LYS A 65 -12.60 -5.28 -2.69
C LYS A 65 -13.89 -4.61 -2.22
N ALA A 66 -14.32 -4.89 -0.99
CA ALA A 66 -15.53 -4.29 -0.42
C ALA A 66 -15.39 -2.77 -0.26
N THR A 67 -14.24 -2.28 0.18
CA THR A 67 -13.98 -0.83 0.29
C THR A 67 -13.93 -0.17 -1.08
N VAL A 68 -13.26 -0.80 -2.05
CA VAL A 68 -13.10 -0.29 -3.41
C VAL A 68 -14.44 -0.14 -4.15
N GLN A 69 -15.40 -1.04 -3.90
CA GLN A 69 -16.75 -0.94 -4.48
C GLN A 69 -17.54 0.28 -4.00
N GLN A 70 -17.13 0.92 -2.91
CA GLN A 70 -17.80 2.10 -2.35
C GLN A 70 -17.16 3.42 -2.81
N VAL A 71 -16.04 3.36 -3.55
CA VAL A 71 -15.37 4.53 -4.09
C VAL A 71 -16.07 4.96 -5.37
N GLU A 72 -16.63 6.17 -5.35
CA GLU A 72 -17.46 6.66 -6.45
C GLU A 72 -16.62 7.28 -7.58
N SER A 73 -15.54 7.98 -7.24
CA SER A 73 -14.70 8.66 -8.23
C SER A 73 -13.95 7.64 -9.10
N PRO A 74 -14.21 7.56 -10.41
CA PRO A 74 -13.54 6.61 -11.30
C PRO A 74 -12.02 6.84 -11.39
N ARG A 75 -11.60 8.10 -11.23
CA ARG A 75 -10.18 8.47 -11.21
C ARG A 75 -9.47 7.94 -9.97
N MET A 76 -10.09 8.10 -8.79
CA MET A 76 -9.54 7.55 -7.55
C MET A 76 -9.54 6.02 -7.57
N LEU A 77 -10.59 5.41 -8.12
CA LEU A 77 -10.68 3.97 -8.33
C LEU A 77 -9.54 3.45 -9.22
N ALA A 78 -9.22 4.13 -10.32
CA ALA A 78 -8.09 3.77 -11.19
C ALA A 78 -6.75 3.83 -10.44
N LEU A 79 -6.50 4.89 -9.66
CA LEU A 79 -5.29 5.04 -8.86
C LEU A 79 -5.16 3.94 -7.80
N ILE A 80 -6.27 3.59 -7.13
CA ILE A 80 -6.32 2.52 -6.14
C ILE A 80 -6.00 1.16 -6.78
N ASN A 81 -6.60 0.87 -7.93
CA ASN A 81 -6.38 -0.38 -8.65
C ASN A 81 -4.93 -0.52 -9.12
N ASP A 82 -4.38 0.53 -9.73
CA ASP A 82 -2.98 0.58 -10.17
C ASP A 82 -1.99 0.36 -9.01
N GLN A 83 -2.34 0.88 -7.83
CA GLN A 83 -1.53 0.76 -6.63
C GLN A 83 -1.62 -0.63 -5.99
N MET A 84 -2.80 -1.25 -6.07
CA MET A 84 -3.01 -2.62 -5.61
C MET A 84 -2.36 -3.64 -6.55
N GLU A 85 -2.36 -3.41 -7.86
CA GLU A 85 -1.64 -4.25 -8.82
C GLU A 85 -0.15 -4.31 -8.51
N LEU A 86 0.46 -3.17 -8.15
CA LEU A 86 1.86 -3.12 -7.75
C LEU A 86 2.11 -3.92 -6.45
N LYS A 87 1.20 -3.83 -5.47
CA LYS A 87 1.23 -4.68 -4.25
C LYS A 87 1.10 -6.17 -4.58
N THR A 88 0.21 -6.53 -5.49
CA THR A 88 0.00 -7.90 -5.96
C THR A 88 1.27 -8.48 -6.60
N LEU A 89 1.97 -7.70 -7.43
CA LEU A 89 3.23 -8.13 -8.03
C LEU A 89 4.31 -8.37 -6.97
N LEU A 90 4.44 -7.46 -6.02
CA LEU A 90 5.39 -7.61 -4.92
C LEU A 90 5.04 -8.84 -4.06
N ALA A 91 3.76 -9.04 -3.73
CA ALA A 91 3.30 -10.21 -2.99
C ALA A 91 3.64 -11.52 -3.73
N ALA A 92 3.38 -11.58 -5.04
CA ALA A 92 3.72 -12.75 -5.86
C ALA A 92 5.22 -13.07 -5.82
N LEU A 93 6.07 -12.05 -5.99
CA LEU A 93 7.53 -12.21 -5.89
C LEU A 93 7.95 -12.72 -4.51
N ARG A 94 7.36 -12.19 -3.43
CA ARG A 94 7.65 -12.60 -2.04
C ARG A 94 7.19 -14.02 -1.75
N CYS A 95 5.97 -14.39 -2.15
CA CYS A 95 5.45 -15.75 -1.97
C CYS A 95 6.34 -16.77 -2.68
N ARG A 96 6.75 -16.50 -3.92
CA ARG A 96 7.65 -17.38 -4.67
C ARG A 96 9.03 -17.48 -4.03
N ALA A 97 9.61 -16.35 -3.60
CA ALA A 97 10.88 -16.35 -2.86
C ALA A 97 10.79 -17.06 -1.50
N GLY A 98 9.61 -17.06 -0.88
CA GLY A 98 9.29 -17.79 0.34
C GLY A 98 8.96 -19.28 0.15
N GLY A 99 9.10 -19.81 -1.08
CA GLY A 99 8.90 -21.24 -1.35
C GLY A 99 7.47 -21.65 -1.65
N LEU A 100 6.55 -20.72 -1.96
CA LEU A 100 5.21 -21.09 -2.40
C LEU A 100 5.26 -21.71 -3.80
N GLU A 101 5.05 -23.02 -3.89
CA GLU A 101 5.06 -23.76 -5.15
C GLU A 101 3.68 -23.80 -5.83
N ASP A 102 2.60 -23.89 -5.05
CA ASP A 102 1.23 -23.98 -5.56
C ASP A 102 0.64 -22.57 -5.81
N PRO A 103 0.45 -22.14 -7.07
CA PRO A 103 -0.11 -20.82 -7.40
C PRO A 103 -1.59 -20.69 -7.00
N SER A 104 -2.30 -21.79 -6.75
CA SER A 104 -3.70 -21.75 -6.33
C SER A 104 -3.86 -21.02 -4.99
N GLN A 105 -2.86 -21.17 -4.11
CA GLN A 105 -2.79 -20.58 -2.77
C GLN A 105 -2.39 -19.10 -2.77
N PHE A 106 -1.90 -18.58 -3.89
CA PHE A 106 -1.62 -17.15 -4.02
C PHE A 106 -2.92 -16.34 -4.08
N TYR A 107 -3.04 -15.35 -3.20
CA TYR A 107 -4.14 -14.38 -3.25
C TYR A 107 -3.57 -13.01 -3.62
N GLY A 108 -4.16 -12.40 -4.65
CA GLY A 108 -3.84 -11.05 -5.11
C GLY A 108 -5.10 -10.31 -5.57
N ALA A 109 -4.94 -9.04 -5.92
CA ALA A 109 -5.99 -8.22 -6.53
C ALA A 109 -5.52 -7.52 -7.80
N GLY A 110 -6.48 -7.17 -8.66
CA GLY A 110 -6.24 -6.57 -9.96
C GLY A 110 -6.18 -7.58 -11.11
N ARG A 111 -5.98 -7.05 -12.31
CA ARG A 111 -6.05 -7.80 -13.59
C ARG A 111 -4.95 -8.86 -13.74
N TRP A 112 -3.82 -8.73 -13.04
CA TRP A 112 -2.66 -9.60 -13.25
C TRP A 112 -2.71 -10.92 -12.51
N VAL A 113 -3.64 -11.10 -11.57
CA VAL A 113 -3.70 -12.29 -10.70
C VAL A 113 -3.76 -13.59 -11.51
N GLN A 114 -4.62 -13.65 -12.53
CA GLN A 114 -4.77 -14.85 -13.35
C GLN A 114 -3.51 -15.16 -14.17
N LEU A 115 -2.86 -14.13 -14.72
CA LEU A 115 -1.63 -14.31 -15.49
C LEU A 115 -0.47 -14.75 -14.59
N ILE A 116 -0.37 -14.16 -13.39
CA ILE A 116 0.60 -14.54 -12.37
C ILE A 116 0.48 -16.01 -12.00
N LYS A 117 -0.75 -16.49 -11.73
CA LYS A 117 -0.97 -17.90 -11.40
C LYS A 117 -0.61 -18.83 -12.57
N LYS A 118 -0.99 -18.44 -13.79
CA LYS A 118 -0.73 -19.23 -15.00
C LYS A 118 0.76 -19.36 -15.30
N HIS A 119 1.52 -18.29 -15.12
CA HIS A 119 2.94 -18.19 -15.46
C HIS A 119 3.82 -18.15 -14.20
N TRP A 120 3.40 -18.79 -13.11
CA TRP A 120 4.03 -18.68 -11.78
C TRP A 120 5.53 -18.97 -11.78
N PHE A 121 5.94 -19.99 -12.53
CA PHE A 121 7.32 -20.46 -12.61
C PHE A 121 8.19 -19.66 -13.60
N GLU A 122 7.60 -18.74 -14.36
CA GLU A 122 8.35 -17.84 -15.23
C GLU A 122 8.84 -16.63 -14.43
N PRO A 123 10.10 -16.17 -14.58
CA PRO A 123 10.65 -15.09 -13.77
C PRO A 123 9.76 -13.84 -13.71
N GLY A 124 9.23 -13.41 -14.85
CA GLY A 124 8.36 -12.24 -14.96
C GLY A 124 6.86 -12.52 -14.96
N PHE A 125 6.41 -13.72 -14.61
CA PHE A 125 4.97 -14.06 -14.62
C PHE A 125 4.27 -13.82 -15.97
N GLY A 126 5.01 -13.86 -17.09
CA GLY A 126 4.51 -13.49 -18.41
C GLY A 126 4.20 -11.99 -18.59
N LEU A 127 4.60 -11.12 -17.65
CA LEU A 127 4.30 -9.69 -17.63
C LEU A 127 5.46 -8.80 -18.09
N ASP A 128 6.61 -9.36 -18.48
CA ASP A 128 7.84 -8.60 -18.78
C ASP A 128 7.63 -7.48 -19.82
N ARG A 129 6.72 -7.69 -20.78
CA ARG A 129 6.45 -6.71 -21.86
C ARG A 129 5.43 -5.64 -21.48
N VAL A 130 4.59 -5.90 -20.49
CA VAL A 130 3.45 -5.03 -20.13
C VAL A 130 3.63 -4.34 -18.77
N CYS A 131 4.53 -4.85 -17.94
CA CYS A 131 4.80 -4.32 -16.60
C CYS A 131 6.30 -4.06 -16.41
N PRO A 132 6.82 -2.91 -16.89
CA PRO A 132 8.23 -2.56 -16.70
C PRO A 132 8.63 -2.42 -15.22
N GLN A 133 7.65 -2.15 -14.34
CA GLN A 133 7.87 -2.07 -12.89
C GLN A 133 8.33 -3.41 -12.30
N LEU A 134 7.96 -4.53 -12.91
CA LEU A 134 8.28 -5.86 -12.39
C LEU A 134 9.79 -6.12 -12.37
N LEU A 135 10.49 -5.76 -13.45
CA LEU A 135 11.95 -5.88 -13.53
C LEU A 135 12.65 -5.03 -12.47
N GLN A 136 12.14 -3.81 -12.24
CA GLN A 136 12.68 -2.94 -11.21
C GLN A 136 12.46 -3.53 -9.81
N LEU A 137 11.26 -4.05 -9.51
CA LEU A 137 10.96 -4.71 -8.24
C LEU A 137 11.87 -5.92 -8.00
N GLN A 138 12.07 -6.78 -8.98
CA GLN A 138 12.99 -7.92 -8.88
C GLN A 138 14.41 -7.48 -8.53
N ARG A 139 14.93 -6.45 -9.20
CA ARG A 139 16.27 -5.89 -8.92
C ARG A 139 16.36 -5.32 -7.51
N LEU A 140 15.31 -4.67 -7.02
CA LEU A 140 15.30 -4.11 -5.66
C LEU A 140 15.20 -5.21 -4.60
N MET A 141 14.39 -6.24 -4.84
CA MET A 141 14.28 -7.40 -3.94
C MET A 141 15.59 -8.17 -3.83
N ALA A 142 16.35 -8.32 -4.92
CA ALA A 142 17.66 -8.96 -4.91
C ALA A 142 18.72 -8.24 -4.05
N LYS A 143 18.48 -6.97 -3.67
CA LYS A 143 19.39 -6.19 -2.81
C LYS A 143 19.18 -6.44 -1.33
N GLU A 144 18.16 -7.22 -0.94
CA GLU A 144 17.83 -7.57 0.45
C GLU A 144 17.67 -6.37 1.40
N LYS A 145 17.30 -5.21 0.83
CA LYS A 145 17.06 -3.97 1.57
C LYS A 145 15.58 -3.59 1.42
N PRO A 146 14.71 -3.98 2.39
CA PRO A 146 13.27 -3.74 2.30
C PRO A 146 12.91 -2.27 2.06
N MET A 147 13.68 -1.35 2.64
CA MET A 147 13.50 0.11 2.47
C MET A 147 13.50 0.53 1.00
N LEU A 148 14.36 -0.06 0.16
CA LEU A 148 14.46 0.31 -1.25
C LEU A 148 13.19 -0.03 -2.03
N VAL A 149 12.47 -1.08 -1.63
CA VAL A 149 11.18 -1.45 -2.22
C VAL A 149 10.08 -0.49 -1.75
N GLU A 150 10.10 -0.10 -0.47
CA GLU A 150 9.18 0.87 0.11
C GLU A 150 9.34 2.27 -0.51
N ASP A 151 10.57 2.75 -0.64
CA ASP A 151 10.91 4.01 -1.29
C ASP A 151 10.42 4.03 -2.75
N TYR A 152 10.70 2.96 -3.50
CA TYR A 152 10.21 2.81 -4.86
C TYR A 152 8.68 2.87 -4.93
N TYR A 153 8.00 2.18 -4.03
CA TYR A 153 6.54 2.16 -3.97
C TYR A 153 5.95 3.54 -3.66
N ASN A 154 6.49 4.22 -2.64
CA ASN A 154 6.09 5.57 -2.26
C ASN A 154 6.33 6.57 -3.41
N GLN A 155 7.46 6.47 -4.11
CA GLN A 155 7.79 7.33 -5.24
C GLN A 155 6.88 7.13 -6.45
N GLN A 156 6.55 5.88 -6.78
CA GLN A 156 5.60 5.57 -7.86
C GLN A 156 4.20 6.13 -7.54
N LEU A 157 3.74 5.92 -6.31
CA LEU A 157 2.45 6.46 -5.86
C LEU A 157 2.43 7.98 -5.88
N TRP A 158 3.46 8.61 -5.33
CA TRP A 158 3.62 10.07 -5.31
C TRP A 158 3.49 10.67 -6.72
N THR A 159 4.23 10.08 -7.67
CA THR A 159 4.26 10.53 -9.06
C THR A 159 2.86 10.45 -9.69
N ARG A 160 2.16 9.33 -9.50
CA ARG A 160 0.79 9.14 -10.03
C ARG A 160 -0.22 10.10 -9.39
N LEU A 161 -0.16 10.28 -8.07
CA LEU A 161 -1.04 11.22 -7.36
C LEU A 161 -0.79 12.66 -7.81
N ARG A 162 0.48 13.06 -7.95
CA ARG A 162 0.84 14.38 -8.46
C ARG A 162 0.29 14.60 -9.87
N GLN A 163 0.48 13.64 -10.77
CA GLN A 163 -0.07 13.72 -12.12
C GLN A 163 -1.60 13.82 -12.12
N ALA A 164 -2.28 13.01 -11.31
CA ALA A 164 -3.74 13.05 -11.20
C ALA A 164 -4.24 14.38 -10.67
N GLU A 165 -3.59 14.95 -9.65
CA GLU A 165 -3.88 16.27 -9.08
C GLU A 165 -3.76 17.39 -10.13
N HIS A 166 -2.74 17.36 -10.99
CA HIS A 166 -2.55 18.40 -12.02
C HIS A 166 -3.59 18.33 -13.15
N CYS A 167 -4.19 17.15 -13.38
CA CYS A 167 -5.19 16.96 -14.42
C CYS A 167 -6.59 17.47 -14.03
N VAL A 168 -6.85 17.75 -12.75
CA VAL A 168 -8.14 18.22 -12.25
C VAL A 168 -7.92 19.33 -11.23
N GLN A 169 -8.07 20.59 -11.64
CA GLN A 169 -7.97 21.71 -10.70
C GLN A 169 -9.30 21.90 -9.97
N PHE A 170 -9.23 22.19 -8.66
CA PHE A 170 -10.39 22.52 -7.82
C PHE A 170 -11.48 21.43 -7.73
N SER A 171 -11.09 20.15 -7.76
CA SER A 171 -12.02 19.02 -7.57
C SER A 171 -11.75 18.26 -6.27
N PHE A 172 -12.73 17.43 -5.88
CA PHE A 172 -12.57 16.48 -4.78
C PHE A 172 -11.35 15.58 -4.99
N GLU A 173 -11.11 15.08 -6.20
CA GLU A 173 -9.97 14.22 -6.51
C GLU A 173 -8.63 14.94 -6.32
N ALA A 174 -8.56 16.23 -6.65
CA ALA A 174 -7.36 17.03 -6.41
C ALA A 174 -7.03 17.10 -4.92
N LEU A 175 -8.06 17.35 -4.10
CA LEU A 175 -7.94 17.35 -2.65
C LEU A 175 -7.54 15.95 -2.12
N ALA A 176 -8.20 14.89 -2.59
CA ALA A 176 -7.89 13.53 -2.19
C ALA A 176 -6.44 13.16 -2.55
N CYS A 177 -5.97 13.51 -3.76
CA CYS A 177 -4.59 13.31 -4.16
C CYS A 177 -3.60 14.08 -3.28
N PHE A 178 -3.93 15.33 -2.94
CA PHE A 178 -3.13 16.14 -2.02
C PHE A 178 -3.04 15.49 -0.63
N VAL A 179 -4.16 15.07 -0.04
CA VAL A 179 -4.21 14.41 1.27
C VAL A 179 -3.40 13.12 1.27
N LEU A 180 -3.53 12.30 0.23
CA LEU A 180 -2.75 11.07 0.09
C LEU A 180 -1.25 11.34 -0.03
N ARG A 181 -0.84 12.36 -0.80
CA ARG A 181 0.56 12.79 -0.87
C ARG A 181 1.05 13.28 0.49
N TRP A 182 0.29 14.12 1.16
CA TRP A 182 0.62 14.60 2.49
C TRP A 182 0.87 13.44 3.46
N SER A 183 0.01 12.41 3.45
CA SER A 183 0.15 11.22 4.30
C SER A 183 1.38 10.36 3.94
N ILE A 184 1.78 10.30 2.66
CA ILE A 184 3.04 9.65 2.26
C ILE A 184 4.23 10.43 2.83
N ALA A 185 4.26 11.76 2.65
CA ALA A 185 5.33 12.61 3.17
C ALA A 185 5.42 12.51 4.69
N GLU A 186 4.29 12.51 5.38
CA GLU A 186 4.24 12.32 6.84
C GLU A 186 4.85 10.98 7.23
N ARG A 187 4.48 9.88 6.56
CA ARG A 187 5.04 8.56 6.85
C ARG A 187 6.55 8.52 6.64
N CYS A 188 7.05 9.07 5.53
CA CYS A 188 8.48 9.11 5.25
C CYS A 188 9.25 9.94 6.29
N LEU A 189 8.70 11.09 6.72
CA LEU A 189 9.30 11.95 7.74
C LEU A 189 9.21 11.38 9.15
N ARG A 190 8.14 10.62 9.44
CA ARG A 190 7.95 9.91 10.71
C ARG A 190 8.66 8.56 10.76
N TYR A 191 9.40 8.16 9.72
CA TYR A 191 10.11 6.89 9.71
C TYR A 191 11.12 6.89 10.86
N ASP A 192 10.72 6.21 11.92
CA ASP A 192 11.40 6.12 13.20
C ASP A 192 11.80 4.66 13.35
N GLY A 193 13.10 4.39 13.25
CA GLY A 193 13.64 3.02 13.20
C GLY A 193 13.17 2.15 14.36
N ASP A 194 12.88 2.77 15.50
CA ASP A 194 12.41 2.08 16.71
C ASP A 194 10.96 1.56 16.56
N LYS A 195 10.07 2.33 15.92
CA LYS A 195 8.68 1.90 15.65
C LYS A 195 8.59 0.80 14.59
N ALA A 196 9.57 0.73 13.69
CA ALA A 196 9.67 -0.35 12.72
C ALA A 196 10.00 -1.69 13.43
N VAL A 197 10.89 -1.66 14.45
CA VAL A 197 11.22 -2.82 15.28
C VAL A 197 10.00 -3.30 16.08
N ASP A 198 9.24 -2.39 16.69
CA ASP A 198 8.03 -2.76 17.44
C ASP A 198 6.95 -3.39 16.56
N THR A 199 6.74 -2.85 15.36
CA THR A 199 5.80 -3.42 14.38
C THR A 199 6.26 -4.80 13.90
N PHE A 200 7.56 -4.96 13.66
CA PHE A 200 8.15 -6.26 13.31
C PHE A 200 7.93 -7.28 14.43
N ASN A 201 8.23 -6.93 15.68
CA ASN A 201 8.06 -7.81 16.83
C ASN A 201 6.60 -8.24 17.02
N ARG A 202 5.65 -7.30 16.89
CA ARG A 202 4.22 -7.62 16.98
C ARG A 202 3.74 -8.55 15.86
N SER A 203 4.16 -8.30 14.62
CA SER A 203 3.82 -9.17 13.49
C SER A 203 4.39 -10.58 13.65
N ARG A 204 5.63 -10.69 14.15
CA ARG A 204 6.26 -11.97 14.47
C ARG A 204 5.48 -12.74 15.52
N SER A 205 5.09 -12.10 16.62
CA SER A 205 4.30 -12.74 17.68
C SER A 205 2.94 -13.24 17.16
N ALA A 206 2.21 -12.41 16.41
CA ALA A 206 0.92 -12.78 15.84
C ALA A 206 1.02 -13.98 14.86
N LEU A 207 2.11 -14.06 14.08
CA LEU A 207 2.38 -15.20 13.19
C LEU A 207 2.74 -16.48 13.97
N LEU A 208 3.53 -16.35 15.04
CA LEU A 208 3.88 -17.49 15.90
C LEU A 208 2.66 -18.09 16.58
N ASP A 209 1.74 -17.26 17.08
CA ASP A 209 0.49 -17.72 17.70
C ASP A 209 -0.41 -18.48 16.71
N ARG A 210 -0.38 -18.12 15.42
CA ARG A 210 -1.12 -18.80 14.35
C ARG A 210 -0.49 -20.10 13.88
N SER A 211 0.83 -20.17 13.87
CA SER A 211 1.57 -21.33 13.38
C SER A 211 1.48 -22.56 14.30
N GLY A 212 0.91 -22.42 15.51
CA GLY A 212 0.84 -23.50 16.50
C GLY A 212 2.20 -23.88 17.10
N LEU A 213 3.30 -23.21 16.70
CA LEU A 213 4.66 -23.49 17.18
C LEU A 213 4.81 -23.32 18.71
N ASN A 214 4.00 -22.44 19.32
CA ASN A 214 3.94 -22.30 20.78
C ASN A 214 3.44 -23.57 21.48
N GLN A 215 2.56 -24.36 20.86
CA GLN A 215 2.12 -25.64 21.43
C GLN A 215 3.17 -26.74 21.26
N GLN A 216 3.94 -26.73 20.16
CA GLN A 216 5.00 -27.72 19.93
C GLN A 216 6.24 -27.48 20.81
N LEU A 217 6.61 -26.22 21.07
CA LEU A 217 7.72 -25.88 21.97
C LEU A 217 7.43 -26.24 23.44
N LEU A 218 6.15 -26.23 23.85
CA LEU A 218 5.73 -26.66 25.19
C LEU A 218 5.57 -28.18 25.33
N GLN A 219 5.41 -28.92 24.23
CA GLN A 219 5.31 -30.38 24.23
C GLN A 219 6.64 -31.10 24.00
N GLY A 220 7.66 -30.44 23.42
CA GLY A 220 8.99 -30.99 23.20
C GLY A 220 9.93 -30.99 24.43
N ASN A 221 9.43 -30.61 25.61
CA ASN A 221 10.18 -30.54 26.86
C ASN A 221 9.66 -31.53 27.93
N ARG A 222 9.13 -32.69 27.50
CA ARG A 222 8.81 -33.84 28.37
C ARG A 222 9.61 -35.07 27.99
#